data_AF-A0A644Y4T8-F1
#
_entry.id   AF-A0A644Y4T8-F1
#
_cell.length_a   1.000
_cell.length_b   1.000
_cell.length_c   1.000
_cell.angle_alpha   90.00
_cell.angle_beta   90.00
_cell.angle_gamma   90.00
#
_symmetry.space_group_name_H-M   'P 1'
#
loop_
_entity.id
_entity.type
_entity.pdbx_description
1 polymer ?
#
loop_
_entity_poly.entity_id
_entity_poly.type
_entity_poly.pdbx_seq_one_letter_code
_entity_poly.pdbx_strand_id
1 'polypeptide(L)'
;MSFTKQVLDKLERCYSVSKLLIDNEVHLIFSEEEIGGSCYDYYGKDFQDKRLVWSNGGGTMSIVPLPQRNGDFIAVQAFFPGFNARQAKLVWCHLHHGVWEVHDYIAIPYLHRFDIAEFEDKRYLIGGIVSKDKKDRDDWSVPGCVVYAELTENWNLKPKIIEMPQPIFMNHGYTRAEIDKQEGYFFSGNNGIFQLKYVNQTFQLTEFANMAVSDAAFIDIDGDGLTEMMTIEPFHGNKVRIYHQTNAGWEMIFEYPDDIVFAHAITSGVVKDQPCFIFGCRRAKMELVMITYDQKLKRYQTSLIDQGCGSANVLLFMREGQQWLASCNHTINEAAVYRLSMEETK
;
A
#
# COMPACT_ATOMS: atom_id res chain seq x y z
N MET A 1 21.42 -11.08 8.17
CA MET A 1 20.03 -10.73 8.59
C MET A 1 19.24 -12.01 8.67
N SER A 2 18.24 -12.08 9.54
CA SER A 2 17.36 -13.24 9.67
C SER A 2 15.90 -12.82 9.59
N PHE A 3 15.12 -13.66 8.92
CA PHE A 3 13.70 -13.45 8.69
C PHE A 3 12.96 -14.68 9.24
N THR A 4 12.10 -14.48 10.23
CA THR A 4 11.30 -15.58 10.79
C THR A 4 9.84 -15.40 10.42
N LYS A 5 9.36 -16.25 9.52
CA LYS A 5 7.97 -16.28 9.09
C LYS A 5 7.06 -16.88 10.16
N GLN A 6 5.89 -16.28 10.30
CA GLN A 6 4.76 -16.84 11.02
C GLN A 6 3.52 -16.69 10.14
N VAL A 7 2.87 -17.81 9.86
CA VAL A 7 1.58 -17.84 9.17
C VAL A 7 0.49 -17.56 10.20
N LEU A 8 -0.35 -16.55 9.93
CA LEU A 8 -1.46 -16.17 10.81
C LEU A 8 -2.74 -16.93 10.45
N ASP A 9 -3.06 -17.00 9.16
CA ASP A 9 -4.27 -17.66 8.68
C ASP A 9 -4.19 -17.99 7.19
N LYS A 10 -5.14 -18.80 6.73
CA LYS A 10 -5.40 -19.06 5.31
C LYS A 10 -6.55 -18.16 4.86
N LEU A 11 -6.24 -17.15 4.05
CA LEU A 11 -7.20 -16.20 3.49
C LEU A 11 -7.18 -16.28 1.97
N GLU A 12 -8.31 -16.63 1.35
CA GLU A 12 -8.46 -16.75 -0.09
C GLU A 12 -8.14 -15.42 -0.78
N ARG A 13 -7.13 -15.42 -1.66
CA ARG A 13 -6.68 -14.22 -2.35
C ARG A 13 -6.43 -13.08 -1.36
N CYS A 14 -5.74 -13.37 -0.25
CA CYS A 14 -5.33 -12.37 0.74
C CYS A 14 -4.68 -11.18 0.02
N TYR A 15 -5.25 -9.98 0.18
CA TYR A 15 -4.88 -8.85 -0.66
C TYR A 15 -4.53 -7.61 0.15
N SER A 16 -5.36 -7.15 1.08
CA SER A 16 -5.09 -5.91 1.82
C SER A 16 -4.66 -6.20 3.24
N VAL A 17 -3.71 -5.41 3.74
CA VAL A 17 -3.30 -5.41 5.13
C VAL A 17 -3.16 -3.98 5.64
N SER A 18 -3.56 -3.75 6.89
CA SER A 18 -3.34 -2.49 7.59
C SER A 18 -3.03 -2.72 9.06
N LYS A 19 -2.34 -1.76 9.67
CA LYS A 19 -2.04 -1.74 11.11
C LYS A 19 -2.97 -0.77 11.80
N LEU A 20 -3.64 -1.23 12.84
CA LEU A 20 -4.43 -0.40 13.75
C LEU A 20 -3.78 -0.35 15.13
N LEU A 21 -4.13 0.71 15.88
CA LEU A 21 -3.89 0.80 17.30
C LEU A 21 -5.25 0.80 18.01
N ILE A 22 -5.45 -0.18 18.89
CA ILE A 22 -6.67 -0.32 19.70
C ILE A 22 -6.21 -0.46 21.15
N ASP A 23 -6.57 0.50 21.99
CA ASP A 23 -6.12 0.57 23.39
C ASP A 23 -4.59 0.50 23.52
N ASN A 24 -3.87 1.11 22.56
CA ASN A 24 -2.41 1.07 22.38
C ASN A 24 -1.82 -0.31 22.04
N GLU A 25 -2.64 -1.32 21.77
CA GLU A 25 -2.22 -2.61 21.23
C GLU A 25 -2.13 -2.53 19.70
N VAL A 26 -1.14 -3.22 19.12
CA VAL A 26 -0.99 -3.36 17.68
C VAL A 26 -1.92 -4.46 17.16
N HIS A 27 -2.82 -4.08 16.27
CA HIS A 27 -3.72 -4.96 15.54
C HIS A 27 -3.35 -5.00 14.06
N LEU A 28 -3.51 -6.15 13.42
CA LEU A 28 -3.36 -6.29 11.97
C LEU A 28 -4.69 -6.69 11.35
N ILE A 29 -5.18 -5.88 10.41
CA ILE A 29 -6.38 -6.19 9.64
C ILE A 29 -5.95 -6.78 8.31
N PHE A 30 -6.33 -8.03 8.03
CA PHE A 30 -6.15 -8.65 6.71
C PHE A 30 -7.49 -8.94 6.06
N SER A 31 -7.56 -8.73 4.74
CA SER A 31 -8.78 -8.97 3.96
C SER A 31 -8.52 -9.66 2.62
N GLU A 32 -9.54 -10.38 2.17
CA GLU A 32 -9.58 -11.11 0.91
C GLU A 32 -10.02 -10.20 -0.27
N GLU A 33 -9.50 -10.48 -1.47
CA GLU A 33 -9.95 -9.84 -2.72
C GLU A 33 -11.21 -10.52 -3.31
N GLU A 34 -11.45 -11.80 -3.04
CA GLU A 34 -12.48 -12.58 -3.73
C GLU A 34 -13.91 -12.09 -3.46
N ILE A 35 -14.86 -12.40 -4.35
CA ILE A 35 -16.28 -12.08 -4.14
C ILE A 35 -16.78 -12.80 -2.89
N GLY A 36 -17.33 -12.04 -1.94
CA GLY A 36 -17.77 -12.57 -0.65
C GLY A 36 -16.63 -12.80 0.34
N GLY A 37 -15.44 -12.27 0.05
CA GLY A 37 -14.25 -12.41 0.88
C GLY A 37 -14.43 -11.84 2.30
N SER A 38 -13.73 -12.47 3.23
CA SER A 38 -13.72 -12.14 4.66
C SER A 38 -12.62 -11.15 5.00
N CYS A 39 -12.75 -10.57 6.19
CA CYS A 39 -11.73 -9.73 6.81
C CYS A 39 -11.63 -10.04 8.30
N TYR A 40 -10.41 -10.07 8.78
CA TYR A 40 -10.08 -10.46 10.14
C TYR A 40 -9.11 -9.47 10.77
N ASP A 41 -9.30 -9.24 12.05
CA ASP A 41 -8.43 -8.49 12.93
C ASP A 41 -7.65 -9.48 13.80
N TYR A 42 -6.31 -9.42 13.72
CA TYR A 42 -5.37 -10.25 14.46
C TYR A 42 -4.62 -9.43 15.52
N TYR A 43 -4.53 -9.96 16.73
CA TYR A 43 -3.98 -9.28 17.90
C TYR A 43 -3.45 -10.26 18.95
N GLY A 44 -3.00 -9.74 20.09
CA GLY A 44 -2.32 -10.52 21.12
C GLY A 44 -0.81 -10.63 20.87
N LYS A 45 -0.10 -11.18 21.85
CA LYS A 45 1.37 -11.26 21.92
C LYS A 45 2.08 -11.64 20.61
N ASP A 46 1.54 -12.61 19.88
CA ASP A 46 2.07 -13.09 18.61
C ASP A 46 0.96 -13.15 17.54
N PHE A 47 -0.03 -12.25 17.59
CA PHE A 47 -1.17 -12.24 16.64
C PHE A 47 -1.99 -13.55 16.65
N GLN A 48 -2.00 -14.26 17.78
CA GLN A 48 -2.69 -15.54 17.94
C GLN A 48 -4.21 -15.38 18.11
N ASP A 49 -4.65 -14.22 18.59
CA ASP A 49 -6.06 -13.92 18.79
C ASP A 49 -6.60 -13.30 17.51
N LYS A 50 -7.82 -13.69 17.13
CA LYS A 50 -8.47 -13.15 15.93
C LYS A 50 -9.95 -12.90 16.15
N ARG A 51 -10.48 -11.87 15.49
CA ARG A 51 -11.91 -11.56 15.44
C ARG A 51 -12.33 -11.23 14.01
N LEU A 52 -13.53 -11.68 13.66
CA LEU A 52 -14.13 -11.41 12.36
C LEU A 52 -14.51 -9.92 12.29
N VAL A 53 -14.10 -9.23 11.23
CA VAL A 53 -14.59 -7.89 10.89
C VAL A 53 -15.84 -8.02 10.02
N TRP A 54 -15.76 -8.79 8.94
CA TRP A 54 -16.90 -9.19 8.11
C TRP A 54 -16.65 -10.55 7.46
N SER A 55 -17.71 -11.32 7.23
CA SER A 55 -17.64 -12.63 6.57
C SER A 55 -18.12 -12.62 5.12
N ASN A 56 -18.63 -11.49 4.63
CA ASN A 56 -19.16 -11.37 3.28
C ASN A 56 -18.96 -9.95 2.76
N GLY A 57 -17.79 -9.70 2.18
CA GLY A 57 -17.48 -8.47 1.47
C GLY A 57 -16.57 -8.79 0.31
N GLY A 58 -15.28 -8.54 0.51
CA GLY A 58 -14.24 -8.80 -0.46
C GLY A 58 -14.11 -7.67 -1.48
N GLY A 59 -13.25 -7.90 -2.47
CA GLY A 59 -12.75 -6.84 -3.33
C GLY A 59 -12.07 -5.72 -2.54
N THR A 60 -11.41 -6.06 -1.43
CA THR A 60 -10.81 -5.08 -0.53
C THR A 60 -9.39 -4.76 -0.97
N MET A 61 -9.22 -3.55 -1.50
CA MET A 61 -7.96 -3.09 -2.07
C MET A 61 -7.10 -2.27 -1.10
N SER A 62 -7.75 -1.53 -0.19
CA SER A 62 -7.08 -0.68 0.80
C SER A 62 -7.90 -0.64 2.10
N ILE A 63 -7.20 -0.53 3.22
CA ILE A 63 -7.74 -0.37 4.57
C ILE A 63 -6.94 0.75 5.25
N VAL A 64 -7.63 1.82 5.63
CA VAL A 64 -7.00 3.05 6.14
C VAL A 64 -7.55 3.36 7.54
N PRO A 65 -6.69 3.37 8.57
CA PRO A 65 -7.07 3.74 9.92
C PRO A 65 -7.60 5.18 9.96
N LEU A 66 -8.60 5.44 10.79
CA LEU A 66 -9.05 6.81 11.04
C LEU A 66 -8.17 7.47 12.10
N PRO A 67 -7.51 8.60 11.79
CA PRO A 67 -6.69 9.31 12.75
C PRO A 67 -7.48 9.67 14.01
N GLN A 68 -6.80 9.62 15.16
CA GLN A 68 -7.36 10.02 16.47
C GLN A 68 -8.63 9.26 16.90
N ARG A 69 -8.84 8.05 16.37
CA ARG A 69 -9.89 7.12 16.81
C ARG A 69 -9.27 5.83 17.33
N ASN A 70 -10.00 5.15 18.22
CA ASN A 70 -9.54 3.91 18.83
C ASN A 70 -9.89 2.70 17.94
N GLY A 71 -9.12 2.51 16.87
CA GLY A 71 -9.29 1.37 15.97
C GLY A 71 -10.23 1.56 14.79
N ASP A 72 -11.06 2.60 14.77
CA ASP A 72 -11.94 2.84 13.62
C ASP A 72 -11.12 2.95 12.32
N PHE A 73 -11.67 2.44 11.23
CA PHE A 73 -11.03 2.50 9.92
C PHE A 73 -12.04 2.55 8.78
N ILE A 74 -11.56 2.94 7.60
CA ILE A 74 -12.29 2.84 6.34
C ILE A 74 -11.65 1.75 5.48
N ALA A 75 -12.44 1.00 4.73
CA ALA A 75 -11.93 0.04 3.77
C ALA A 75 -12.65 0.14 2.42
N VAL A 76 -11.94 -0.21 1.34
CA VAL A 76 -12.57 -0.48 0.04
C VAL A 76 -13.27 -1.84 0.10
N GLN A 77 -14.45 -1.93 -0.51
CA GLN A 77 -15.11 -3.19 -0.84
C GLN A 77 -15.64 -3.15 -2.27
N ALA A 78 -15.94 -4.34 -2.81
CA ALA A 78 -16.52 -4.54 -4.13
C ALA A 78 -15.65 -4.05 -5.32
N PHE A 79 -14.33 -4.05 -5.14
CA PHE A 79 -13.37 -4.02 -6.24
C PHE A 79 -12.87 -5.46 -6.49
N PHE A 80 -13.60 -6.21 -7.30
CA PHE A 80 -13.37 -7.64 -7.48
C PHE A 80 -12.34 -7.94 -8.58
N PRO A 81 -11.81 -9.19 -8.62
CA PRO A 81 -10.82 -9.62 -9.60
C PRO A 81 -11.21 -9.27 -11.04
N GLY A 82 -10.20 -8.95 -11.85
CA GLY A 82 -10.40 -8.54 -13.24
C GLY A 82 -10.91 -7.09 -13.38
N PHE A 83 -10.68 -6.24 -12.37
CA PHE A 83 -11.13 -4.85 -12.32
C PHE A 83 -12.66 -4.71 -12.38
N ASN A 84 -13.39 -5.69 -11.84
CA ASN A 84 -14.83 -5.59 -11.67
C ASN A 84 -15.14 -4.71 -10.45
N ALA A 85 -15.12 -3.40 -10.67
CA ALA A 85 -15.14 -2.40 -9.60
C ALA A 85 -16.17 -1.28 -9.81
N ARG A 86 -17.14 -1.46 -10.72
CA ARG A 86 -18.21 -0.47 -10.93
C ARG A 86 -19.04 -0.25 -9.65
N GLN A 87 -19.13 -1.25 -8.79
CA GLN A 87 -19.84 -1.19 -7.51
C GLN A 87 -18.94 -0.88 -6.32
N ALA A 88 -17.66 -0.53 -6.56
CA ALA A 88 -16.71 -0.26 -5.49
C ALA A 88 -17.22 0.85 -4.57
N LYS A 89 -17.01 0.64 -3.28
CA LYS A 89 -17.46 1.53 -2.21
C LYS A 89 -16.47 1.55 -1.07
N LEU A 90 -16.62 2.56 -0.23
CA LEU A 90 -15.99 2.64 1.07
C LEU A 90 -16.98 2.21 2.14
N VAL A 91 -16.48 1.39 3.07
CA VAL A 91 -17.18 1.02 4.30
C VAL A 91 -16.44 1.60 5.49
N TRP A 92 -17.18 2.06 6.49
CA TRP A 92 -16.65 2.46 7.79
C TRP A 92 -16.81 1.31 8.78
N CYS A 93 -15.71 0.96 9.44
CA CYS A 93 -15.64 -0.12 10.42
C CYS A 93 -15.29 0.48 11.78
N HIS A 94 -16.08 0.17 12.79
CA HIS A 94 -15.82 0.59 14.16
C HIS A 94 -16.06 -0.57 15.13
N LEU A 95 -15.24 -0.63 16.19
CA LEU A 95 -15.30 -1.71 17.16
C LEU A 95 -16.19 -1.29 18.33
N HIS A 96 -17.31 -2.00 18.52
CA HIS A 96 -18.26 -1.72 19.58
C HIS A 96 -18.50 -2.97 20.43
N HIS A 97 -18.20 -2.89 21.72
CA HIS A 97 -18.28 -4.01 22.67
C HIS A 97 -17.60 -5.31 22.19
N GLY A 98 -16.44 -5.18 21.53
CA GLY A 98 -15.65 -6.31 21.02
C GLY A 98 -16.14 -6.91 19.71
N VAL A 99 -17.18 -6.33 19.09
CA VAL A 99 -17.71 -6.74 17.79
C VAL A 99 -17.49 -5.61 16.78
N TRP A 100 -17.05 -5.97 15.59
CA TRP A 100 -16.92 -5.02 14.49
C TRP A 100 -18.29 -4.73 13.88
N GLU A 101 -18.63 -3.45 13.82
CA GLU A 101 -19.79 -2.94 13.10
C GLU A 101 -19.31 -2.30 11.79
N VAL A 102 -19.90 -2.72 10.67
CA VAL A 102 -19.50 -2.33 9.31
C VAL A 102 -20.66 -1.62 8.63
N HIS A 103 -20.43 -0.39 8.19
CA HIS A 103 -21.43 0.44 7.53
C HIS A 103 -20.99 0.88 6.14
N ASP A 104 -21.90 0.79 5.18
CA ASP A 104 -21.70 1.42 3.88
C ASP A 104 -21.57 2.94 4.06
N TYR A 105 -20.47 3.51 3.59
CA TYR A 105 -20.21 4.95 3.72
C TYR A 105 -20.50 5.68 2.41
N ILE A 106 -19.73 5.42 1.36
CA ILE A 106 -19.88 6.11 0.06
C ILE A 106 -19.48 5.21 -1.10
N ALA A 107 -20.24 5.24 -2.20
CA ALA A 107 -19.89 4.56 -3.44
C ALA A 107 -18.90 5.41 -4.24
N ILE A 108 -17.77 4.82 -4.63
CA ILE A 108 -16.75 5.45 -5.48
C ILE A 108 -16.29 4.38 -6.47
N PRO A 109 -16.94 4.27 -7.64
CA PRO A 109 -16.61 3.27 -8.65
C PRO A 109 -15.12 3.28 -9.00
N TYR A 110 -14.53 2.09 -9.13
CA TYR A 110 -13.13 1.87 -9.52
C TYR A 110 -12.07 2.53 -8.61
N LEU A 111 -12.42 2.90 -7.38
CA LEU A 111 -11.45 3.34 -6.37
C LEU A 111 -10.51 2.19 -5.98
N HIS A 112 -9.22 2.32 -6.29
CA HIS A 112 -8.24 1.25 -6.09
C HIS A 112 -7.38 1.45 -4.84
N ARG A 113 -6.89 2.67 -4.62
CA ARG A 113 -6.13 3.05 -3.42
C ARG A 113 -6.68 4.37 -2.90
N PHE A 114 -6.63 4.54 -1.59
CA PHE A 114 -7.03 5.78 -0.93
C PHE A 114 -6.27 5.93 0.39
N ASP A 115 -6.28 7.13 0.92
CA ASP A 115 -5.77 7.46 2.25
C ASP A 115 -6.57 8.62 2.87
N ILE A 116 -6.28 8.90 4.13
CA ILE A 116 -6.81 10.01 4.91
C ILE A 116 -5.67 10.97 5.25
N ALA A 117 -5.75 12.16 4.66
CA ALA A 117 -4.80 13.24 4.86
C ALA A 117 -5.37 14.27 5.85
N GLU A 118 -4.50 14.87 6.67
CA GLU A 118 -4.86 15.96 7.58
C GLU A 118 -4.20 17.26 7.13
N PHE A 119 -5.00 18.28 6.85
CA PHE A 119 -4.54 19.62 6.47
C PHE A 119 -5.36 20.66 7.24
N GLU A 120 -4.70 21.63 7.87
CA GLU A 120 -5.37 22.74 8.59
C GLU A 120 -6.50 22.26 9.52
N ASP A 121 -6.22 21.24 10.36
CA ASP A 121 -7.16 20.61 11.30
C ASP A 121 -8.39 19.94 10.65
N LYS A 122 -8.37 19.73 9.34
CA LYS A 122 -9.41 19.02 8.58
C LYS A 122 -8.89 17.71 8.03
N ARG A 123 -9.79 16.71 7.98
CA ARG A 123 -9.52 15.42 7.35
C ARG A 123 -10.04 15.40 5.93
N TYR A 124 -9.24 14.85 5.03
CA TYR A 124 -9.57 14.67 3.64
C TYR A 124 -9.39 13.22 3.25
N LEU A 125 -10.40 12.66 2.62
CA LEU A 125 -10.20 11.48 1.79
C LEU A 125 -9.46 11.91 0.53
N ILE A 126 -8.42 11.17 0.17
CA ILE A 126 -7.75 11.27 -1.13
C ILE A 126 -7.70 9.87 -1.75
N GLY A 127 -7.94 9.76 -3.05
CA GLY A 127 -8.12 8.45 -3.68
C GLY A 127 -7.72 8.41 -5.15
N GLY A 128 -7.23 7.24 -5.58
CA GLY A 128 -6.92 6.93 -6.96
C GLY A 128 -8.00 6.05 -7.57
N ILE A 129 -8.73 6.59 -8.54
CA ILE A 129 -9.64 5.82 -9.40
C ILE A 129 -8.80 5.23 -10.53
N VAL A 130 -8.71 3.89 -10.64
CA VAL A 130 -7.79 3.22 -11.59
C VAL A 130 -8.15 3.47 -13.06
N SER A 131 -9.45 3.56 -13.33
CA SER A 131 -10.04 3.88 -14.62
C SER A 131 -11.48 4.33 -14.36
N LYS A 132 -11.97 5.34 -15.08
CA LYS A 132 -13.35 5.81 -14.88
C LYS A 132 -14.41 4.88 -15.49
N ASP A 133 -14.04 4.08 -16.48
CA ASP A 133 -14.90 3.01 -17.00
C ASP A 133 -14.11 1.95 -17.74
N LYS A 134 -14.63 0.72 -17.75
CA LYS A 134 -14.04 -0.42 -18.44
C LYS A 134 -15.12 -1.24 -19.13
N LYS A 135 -14.94 -1.54 -20.42
CA LYS A 135 -15.79 -2.50 -21.15
C LYS A 135 -15.45 -3.95 -20.81
N ASP A 136 -14.17 -4.21 -20.56
CA ASP A 136 -13.63 -5.49 -20.14
C ASP A 136 -12.34 -5.26 -19.34
N ARG A 137 -11.69 -6.34 -18.87
CA ARG A 137 -10.49 -6.29 -18.04
C ARG A 137 -9.35 -5.52 -18.72
N ASP A 138 -9.19 -5.67 -20.02
CA ASP A 138 -8.03 -5.20 -20.78
C ASP A 138 -8.29 -3.83 -21.45
N ASP A 139 -9.52 -3.31 -21.38
CA ASP A 139 -9.88 -1.96 -21.80
C ASP A 139 -9.31 -0.88 -20.88
N TRP A 140 -8.29 -0.18 -21.35
CA TRP A 140 -7.66 0.97 -20.68
C TRP A 140 -7.88 2.28 -21.44
N SER A 141 -8.89 2.33 -22.31
CA SER A 141 -9.18 3.50 -23.15
C SER A 141 -9.65 4.73 -22.35
N VAL A 142 -10.23 4.50 -21.17
CA VAL A 142 -10.69 5.55 -20.27
C VAL A 142 -9.68 5.70 -19.12
N PRO A 143 -9.01 6.87 -18.98
CA PRO A 143 -8.08 7.08 -17.88
C PRO A 143 -8.82 7.17 -16.54
N GLY A 144 -8.08 6.88 -15.49
CA GLY A 144 -8.44 7.18 -14.11
C GLY A 144 -8.19 8.64 -13.76
N CYS A 145 -8.38 8.97 -12.48
CA CYS A 145 -8.09 10.27 -11.92
C CYS A 145 -7.80 10.17 -10.42
N VAL A 146 -7.28 11.25 -9.85
CA VAL A 146 -7.25 11.44 -8.40
C VAL A 146 -8.53 12.12 -7.98
N VAL A 147 -9.09 11.71 -6.85
CA VAL A 147 -10.25 12.34 -6.21
C VAL A 147 -9.91 12.75 -4.79
N TYR A 148 -10.61 13.75 -4.27
CA TYR A 148 -10.56 14.10 -2.86
C TYR A 148 -11.93 14.50 -2.34
N ALA A 149 -12.10 14.45 -1.02
CA ALA A 149 -13.31 14.93 -0.35
C ALA A 149 -13.00 15.32 1.09
N GLU A 150 -13.54 16.46 1.55
CA GLU A 150 -13.50 16.81 2.98
C GLU A 150 -14.38 15.84 3.76
N LEU A 151 -13.80 15.20 4.77
CA LEU A 151 -14.49 14.30 5.68
C LEU A 151 -15.11 15.11 6.82
N THR A 152 -16.26 14.66 7.30
CA THR A 152 -16.90 15.22 8.49
C THR A 152 -16.88 14.20 9.62
N GLU A 153 -16.98 14.65 10.87
CA GLU A 153 -17.15 13.76 12.01
C GLU A 153 -18.53 13.08 12.05
N ASN A 154 -19.49 13.54 11.23
CA ASN A 154 -20.78 12.89 11.08
C ASN A 154 -20.74 11.90 9.91
N TRP A 155 -20.45 10.64 10.21
CA TRP A 155 -20.34 9.54 9.24
C TRP A 155 -21.65 9.18 8.52
N ASN A 156 -22.79 9.77 8.93
CA ASN A 156 -24.05 9.67 8.17
C ASN A 156 -24.10 10.65 6.99
N LEU A 157 -23.23 11.67 6.97
CA LEU A 157 -23.14 12.64 5.88
C LEU A 157 -22.12 12.15 4.86
N LYS A 158 -22.60 11.92 3.64
CA LYS A 158 -21.74 11.53 2.53
C LYS A 158 -20.92 12.73 2.06
N PRO A 159 -19.58 12.62 2.00
CA PRO A 159 -18.74 13.72 1.58
C PRO A 159 -18.92 13.96 0.07
N LYS A 160 -18.71 15.20 -0.37
CA LYS A 160 -18.74 15.54 -1.79
C LYS A 160 -17.40 15.17 -2.42
N ILE A 161 -17.41 14.18 -3.31
CA ILE A 161 -16.23 13.79 -4.09
C ILE A 161 -15.94 14.85 -5.14
N ILE A 162 -14.68 15.28 -5.22
CA ILE A 162 -14.17 16.22 -6.21
C ILE A 162 -13.06 15.51 -7.00
N GLU A 163 -13.18 15.54 -8.33
CA GLU A 163 -12.17 14.97 -9.23
C GLU A 163 -11.09 16.01 -9.57
N MET A 164 -9.83 15.58 -9.52
CA MET A 164 -8.72 16.34 -10.08
C MET A 164 -8.74 16.22 -11.62
N PRO A 165 -8.47 17.31 -12.35
CA PRO A 165 -8.63 17.34 -13.80
C PRO A 165 -7.56 16.54 -14.57
N GLN A 166 -6.40 16.27 -13.95
CA GLN A 166 -5.30 15.56 -14.59
C GLN A 166 -5.63 14.06 -14.75
N PRO A 167 -5.67 13.52 -15.97
CA PRO A 167 -5.90 12.09 -16.19
C PRO A 167 -4.66 11.26 -15.84
N ILE A 168 -4.89 10.08 -15.25
CA ILE A 168 -3.85 9.09 -14.98
C ILE A 168 -4.29 7.75 -15.56
N PHE A 169 -3.57 7.24 -16.55
CA PHE A 169 -3.86 5.94 -17.18
C PHE A 169 -3.37 4.82 -16.27
N MET A 170 -4.25 3.84 -16.02
CA MET A 170 -3.96 2.73 -15.09
C MET A 170 -3.49 3.26 -13.71
N ASN A 171 -4.25 4.18 -13.11
CA ASN A 171 -3.92 4.83 -11.84
C ASN A 171 -3.93 3.81 -10.69
N HIS A 172 -2.80 3.17 -10.43
CA HIS A 172 -2.72 1.96 -9.65
C HIS A 172 -2.05 2.19 -8.32
N GLY A 173 -0.84 2.73 -8.36
CA GLY A 173 -0.03 2.91 -7.17
C GLY A 173 -0.43 4.15 -6.39
N TYR A 174 -0.26 4.01 -5.08
CA TYR A 174 -0.42 5.09 -4.12
C TYR A 174 0.61 4.93 -3.02
N THR A 175 1.30 6.02 -2.70
CA THR A 175 2.27 6.05 -1.59
C THR A 175 2.18 7.38 -0.87
N ARG A 176 2.10 7.33 0.45
CA ARG A 176 2.39 8.46 1.35
C ARG A 176 3.86 8.41 1.71
N ALA A 177 4.60 9.47 1.44
CA ALA A 177 6.03 9.54 1.75
C ALA A 177 6.45 10.97 2.10
N GLU A 178 7.47 11.08 2.93
CA GLU A 178 8.15 12.36 3.16
C GLU A 178 9.26 12.53 2.11
N ILE A 179 9.22 13.62 1.35
CA ILE A 179 10.27 14.01 0.40
C ILE A 179 10.65 15.45 0.73
N ASP A 180 11.95 15.74 0.84
CA ASP A 180 12.46 17.06 1.24
C ASP A 180 11.84 17.60 2.54
N LYS A 181 11.61 16.71 3.52
CA LYS A 181 10.95 17.01 4.80
C LYS A 181 9.51 17.50 4.67
N GLN A 182 8.87 17.22 3.54
CA GLN A 182 7.48 17.53 3.28
C GLN A 182 6.73 16.23 3.01
N GLU A 183 5.63 16.05 3.73
CA GLU A 183 4.71 14.96 3.45
C GLU A 183 4.10 15.13 2.05
N GLY A 184 4.15 14.06 1.27
CA GLY A 184 3.65 13.98 -0.09
C GLY A 184 2.77 12.76 -0.29
N TYR A 185 1.83 12.92 -1.22
CA TYR A 185 0.85 11.91 -1.59
C TYR A 185 1.01 11.62 -3.07
N PHE A 186 1.53 10.45 -3.40
CA PHE A 186 1.97 10.11 -4.75
C PHE A 186 1.04 9.08 -5.38
N PHE A 187 0.62 9.35 -6.61
CA PHE A 187 -0.22 8.47 -7.43
C PHE A 187 0.53 8.12 -8.70
N SER A 188 0.57 6.84 -9.08
CA SER A 188 1.34 6.36 -10.23
C SER A 188 0.48 5.60 -11.24
N GLY A 189 0.83 5.78 -12.51
CA GLY A 189 0.25 5.02 -13.60
C GLY A 189 1.16 5.00 -14.83
N ASN A 190 0.59 4.58 -15.94
CA ASN A 190 1.33 4.36 -17.18
C ASN A 190 1.85 5.66 -17.84
N ASN A 191 1.38 6.83 -17.40
CA ASN A 191 1.77 8.14 -17.93
C ASN A 191 2.49 9.04 -16.92
N GLY A 192 2.98 8.49 -15.80
CA GLY A 192 3.76 9.26 -14.82
C GLY A 192 3.44 8.94 -13.37
N ILE A 193 4.20 9.58 -12.50
CA ILE A 193 3.97 9.70 -11.07
C ILE A 193 3.56 11.15 -10.80
N PHE A 194 2.49 11.33 -10.03
CA PHE A 194 1.90 12.62 -9.73
C PHE A 194 1.85 12.84 -8.22
N GLN A 195 2.22 14.02 -7.76
CA GLN A 195 2.18 14.42 -6.36
C GLN A 195 0.96 15.32 -6.11
N LEU A 196 0.11 14.92 -5.17
CA LEU A 196 -0.97 15.73 -4.66
C LEU A 196 -0.45 16.58 -3.48
N LYS A 197 -0.62 17.89 -3.59
CA LYS A 197 -0.26 18.88 -2.57
C LYS A 197 -1.48 19.68 -2.13
N TYR A 198 -1.47 20.14 -0.90
CA TYR A 198 -2.44 21.10 -0.38
C TYR A 198 -1.77 22.46 -0.23
N VAL A 199 -2.12 23.42 -1.10
CA VAL A 199 -1.50 24.75 -1.17
C VAL A 199 -2.60 25.80 -1.24
N ASN A 200 -2.51 26.81 -0.37
CA ASN A 200 -3.48 27.92 -0.30
C ASN A 200 -4.93 27.43 -0.22
N GLN A 201 -5.22 26.48 0.66
CA GLN A 201 -6.55 25.87 0.84
C GLN A 201 -7.10 25.13 -0.39
N THR A 202 -6.23 24.73 -1.32
CA THR A 202 -6.63 24.02 -2.54
C THR A 202 -5.73 22.81 -2.80
N PHE A 203 -6.32 21.74 -3.31
CA PHE A 203 -5.56 20.61 -3.81
C PHE A 203 -4.99 20.91 -5.20
N GLN A 204 -3.71 20.61 -5.37
CA GLN A 204 -2.98 20.72 -6.62
C GLN A 204 -2.32 19.38 -6.93
N LEU A 205 -2.46 18.90 -8.16
CA LEU A 205 -1.84 17.67 -8.62
C LEU A 205 -0.80 18.03 -9.67
N THR A 206 0.47 17.76 -9.36
CA THR A 206 1.62 18.10 -10.21
C THR A 206 2.34 16.84 -10.65
N GLU A 207 2.85 16.81 -11.87
CA GLU A 207 3.74 15.74 -12.33
C GLU A 207 5.02 15.74 -11.47
N PHE A 208 5.36 14.58 -10.94
CA PHE A 208 6.56 14.34 -10.14
C PHE A 208 7.65 13.63 -10.97
N ALA A 209 7.24 12.68 -11.80
CA ALA A 209 8.12 11.99 -12.73
C ALA A 209 7.36 11.52 -13.97
N ASN A 210 7.95 11.69 -15.16
CA ASN A 210 7.38 11.24 -16.42
C ASN A 210 7.92 9.84 -16.78
N MET A 211 7.33 8.81 -16.18
CA MET A 211 7.68 7.41 -16.38
C MET A 211 6.48 6.48 -16.17
N ALA A 212 6.44 5.37 -16.89
CA ALA A 212 5.36 4.39 -16.79
C ALA A 212 5.61 3.45 -15.61
N VAL A 213 4.89 3.66 -14.50
CA VAL A 213 5.14 2.98 -13.22
C VAL A 213 3.83 2.43 -12.67
N SER A 214 3.87 1.17 -12.22
CA SER A 214 2.75 0.55 -11.48
C SER A 214 2.64 1.19 -10.10
N ASP A 215 3.72 1.14 -9.34
CA ASP A 215 3.82 1.56 -7.94
C ASP A 215 5.23 2.08 -7.66
N ALA A 216 5.34 3.00 -6.69
CA ALA A 216 6.60 3.59 -6.28
C ALA A 216 6.71 3.67 -4.76
N ALA A 217 7.91 3.48 -4.22
CA ALA A 217 8.23 3.74 -2.81
C ALA A 217 9.44 4.65 -2.71
N PHE A 218 9.55 5.38 -1.60
CA PHE A 218 10.53 6.44 -1.42
C PHE A 218 11.27 6.27 -0.10
N ILE A 219 12.59 6.37 -0.12
CA ILE A 219 13.44 6.52 1.08
C ILE A 219 14.84 6.95 0.65
N ASP A 220 15.52 7.75 1.47
CA ASP A 220 16.97 7.96 1.40
C ASP A 220 17.67 6.65 1.80
N ILE A 221 17.99 5.81 0.80
CA ILE A 221 18.48 4.45 1.03
C ILE A 221 19.98 4.41 1.29
N ASP A 222 20.73 5.34 0.69
CA ASP A 222 22.19 5.43 0.81
C ASP A 222 22.65 6.53 1.79
N GLY A 223 21.73 7.24 2.42
CA GLY A 223 22.01 8.18 3.51
C GLY A 223 22.71 9.46 3.07
N ASP A 224 22.63 9.83 1.78
CA ASP A 224 23.25 11.05 1.26
C ASP A 224 22.39 12.31 1.49
N GLY A 225 21.17 12.14 2.00
CA GLY A 225 20.20 13.20 2.29
C GLY A 225 19.21 13.47 1.15
N LEU A 226 19.33 12.78 0.02
CA LEU A 226 18.37 12.79 -1.08
C LEU A 226 17.52 11.53 -1.03
N THR A 227 16.28 11.63 -1.50
CA THR A 227 15.34 10.50 -1.46
C THR A 227 15.40 9.71 -2.77
N GLU A 228 15.74 8.43 -2.70
CA GLU A 228 15.61 7.51 -3.83
C GLU A 228 14.16 7.07 -4.03
N MET A 229 13.85 6.73 -5.27
CA MET A 229 12.57 6.18 -5.67
C MET A 229 12.75 4.77 -6.21
N MET A 230 12.15 3.77 -5.55
CA MET A 230 12.01 2.43 -6.11
C MET A 230 10.70 2.32 -6.87
N THR A 231 10.71 1.71 -8.06
CA THR A 231 9.54 1.55 -8.93
C THR A 231 9.31 0.09 -9.31
N ILE A 232 8.05 -0.25 -9.61
CA ILE A 232 7.68 -1.45 -10.36
C ILE A 232 7.29 -1.03 -11.79
N GLU A 233 7.98 -1.61 -12.77
CA GLU A 233 7.86 -1.23 -14.18
C GLU A 233 7.77 -2.44 -15.12
N PRO A 234 6.96 -2.36 -16.19
CA PRO A 234 5.81 -1.46 -16.35
C PRO A 234 4.67 -1.85 -15.38
N PHE A 235 3.40 -1.61 -15.71
CA PHE A 235 2.24 -2.03 -14.93
C PHE A 235 2.27 -3.53 -14.55
N HIS A 236 2.24 -3.87 -13.25
CA HIS A 236 2.45 -5.25 -12.72
C HIS A 236 3.65 -5.96 -13.37
N GLY A 237 4.73 -5.20 -13.55
CA GLY A 237 5.75 -5.50 -14.52
C GLY A 237 6.80 -6.53 -14.11
N ASN A 238 7.86 -6.54 -14.91
CA ASN A 238 8.98 -7.45 -14.82
C ASN A 238 10.31 -6.73 -14.49
N LYS A 239 10.25 -5.47 -14.06
CA LYS A 239 11.41 -4.69 -13.62
C LYS A 239 11.13 -4.02 -12.28
N VAL A 240 12.11 -4.09 -11.39
CA VAL A 240 12.19 -3.30 -10.16
C VAL A 240 13.47 -2.50 -10.24
N ARG A 241 13.34 -1.18 -10.13
CA ARG A 241 14.44 -0.23 -10.34
C ARG A 241 14.48 0.80 -9.24
N ILE A 242 15.67 1.32 -8.95
CA ILE A 242 15.88 2.43 -8.03
C ILE A 242 16.47 3.60 -8.82
N TYR A 243 15.87 4.77 -8.61
CA TYR A 243 16.24 6.02 -9.22
C TYR A 243 16.71 7.01 -8.17
N HIS A 244 17.70 7.81 -8.55
CA HIS A 244 18.20 8.93 -7.77
C HIS A 244 17.95 10.24 -8.53
N GLN A 245 17.66 11.30 -7.78
CA GLN A 245 17.32 12.60 -8.36
C GLN A 245 18.60 13.36 -8.72
N THR A 246 18.70 13.79 -9.97
CA THR A 246 19.80 14.62 -10.47
C THR A 246 19.26 15.93 -11.05
N ASN A 247 20.15 16.86 -11.41
CA ASN A 247 19.79 18.06 -12.15
C ASN A 247 19.14 17.77 -13.52
N ALA A 248 19.37 16.58 -14.09
CA ALA A 248 18.79 16.14 -15.35
C ALA A 248 17.46 15.36 -15.19
N GLY A 249 16.98 15.19 -13.95
CA GLY A 249 15.82 14.36 -13.60
C GLY A 249 16.22 13.06 -12.91
N TRP A 250 15.38 12.04 -13.02
CA TRP A 250 15.57 10.74 -12.36
C TRP A 250 16.54 9.85 -13.15
N GLU A 251 17.68 9.51 -12.54
CA GLU A 251 18.68 8.60 -13.09
C GLU A 251 18.52 7.20 -12.45
N MET A 252 18.44 6.15 -13.27
CA MET A 252 18.39 4.78 -12.77
C MET A 252 19.78 4.37 -12.28
N ILE A 253 19.89 3.99 -11.01
CA ILE A 253 21.15 3.63 -10.36
C ILE A 253 21.21 2.16 -9.91
N PHE A 254 20.07 1.46 -9.93
CA PHE A 254 20.00 0.03 -9.67
C PHE A 254 18.79 -0.60 -10.38
N GLU A 255 18.98 -1.81 -10.90
CA GLU A 255 17.92 -2.70 -11.37
C GLU A 255 18.10 -4.06 -10.68
N TYR A 256 17.02 -4.63 -10.15
CA TYR A 256 17.07 -5.97 -9.57
C TYR A 256 17.51 -6.98 -10.65
N PRO A 257 18.57 -7.77 -10.40
CA PRO A 257 19.26 -8.51 -11.47
C PRO A 257 18.54 -9.78 -11.90
N ASP A 258 17.68 -10.32 -11.05
CA ASP A 258 16.98 -11.58 -11.28
C ASP A 258 15.70 -11.37 -12.09
N ASP A 259 15.34 -12.38 -12.88
CA ASP A 259 14.09 -12.38 -13.63
C ASP A 259 12.89 -12.39 -12.67
N ILE A 260 12.08 -11.34 -12.76
CA ILE A 260 10.83 -11.22 -12.00
C ILE A 260 9.64 -11.30 -12.94
N VAL A 261 8.54 -11.85 -12.43
CA VAL A 261 7.26 -11.90 -13.15
C VAL A 261 6.19 -11.44 -12.19
N PHE A 262 5.50 -10.36 -12.55
CA PHE A 262 4.37 -9.81 -11.80
C PHE A 262 4.81 -9.31 -10.41
N ALA A 263 5.72 -8.31 -10.38
CA ALA A 263 5.96 -7.55 -9.16
C ALA A 263 4.71 -6.73 -8.80
N HIS A 264 4.37 -6.67 -7.52
CA HIS A 264 3.10 -6.09 -7.08
C HIS A 264 3.15 -5.48 -5.68
N ALA A 265 3.77 -6.16 -4.72
CA ALA A 265 3.95 -5.61 -3.39
C ALA A 265 5.19 -4.72 -3.37
N ILE A 266 5.10 -3.53 -2.78
CA ILE A 266 6.22 -2.60 -2.61
C ILE A 266 6.04 -1.78 -1.33
N THR A 267 7.11 -1.56 -0.59
CA THR A 267 7.16 -0.65 0.56
C THR A 267 8.59 -0.18 0.81
N SER A 268 8.75 0.84 1.66
CA SER A 268 10.04 1.33 2.15
C SER A 268 9.97 1.56 3.65
N GLY A 269 11.14 1.61 4.28
CA GLY A 269 11.27 2.03 5.67
C GLY A 269 12.60 1.62 6.26
N VAL A 270 12.68 1.60 7.58
CA VAL A 270 13.95 1.41 8.30
C VAL A 270 13.92 0.12 9.12
N VAL A 271 14.88 -0.77 8.87
CA VAL A 271 15.09 -2.01 9.64
C VAL A 271 16.40 -1.89 10.40
N LYS A 272 16.34 -1.79 11.73
CA LYS A 272 17.51 -1.58 12.61
C LYS A 272 18.44 -0.47 12.12
N ASP A 273 17.89 0.74 11.96
CA ASP A 273 18.60 1.93 11.50
C ASP A 273 19.17 1.86 10.07
N GLN A 274 18.86 0.79 9.33
CA GLN A 274 19.20 0.66 7.92
C GLN A 274 17.96 0.95 7.05
N PRO A 275 17.97 2.02 6.25
CA PRO A 275 16.99 2.24 5.20
C PRO A 275 16.91 1.05 4.24
N CYS A 276 15.69 0.71 3.84
CA CYS A 276 15.46 -0.39 2.93
C CYS A 276 14.22 -0.17 2.06
N PHE A 277 14.24 -0.84 0.92
CA PHE A 277 13.06 -1.14 0.14
C PHE A 277 12.71 -2.61 0.27
N ILE A 278 11.42 -2.94 0.17
CA ILE A 278 10.95 -4.32 0.11
C ILE A 278 9.96 -4.43 -1.05
N PHE A 279 10.09 -5.47 -1.86
CA PHE A 279 9.13 -5.78 -2.92
C PHE A 279 8.81 -7.27 -2.97
N GLY A 280 7.64 -7.60 -3.52
CA GLY A 280 7.16 -8.97 -3.68
C GLY A 280 6.60 -9.25 -5.08
N CYS A 281 6.84 -10.47 -5.55
CA CYS A 281 6.36 -10.97 -6.84
C CYS A 281 5.28 -12.05 -6.67
N ARG A 282 4.31 -12.08 -7.59
CA ARG A 282 3.17 -13.03 -7.53
C ARG A 282 3.29 -14.24 -8.45
N ARG A 283 4.28 -14.28 -9.34
CA ARG A 283 4.51 -15.38 -10.29
C ARG A 283 5.98 -15.78 -10.33
N ALA A 284 6.28 -16.81 -11.13
CA ALA A 284 7.60 -17.44 -11.23
C ALA A 284 8.11 -17.90 -9.84
N LYS A 285 9.24 -17.36 -9.36
CA LYS A 285 9.80 -17.72 -8.06
C LYS A 285 8.97 -17.20 -6.87
N MET A 286 8.10 -16.21 -7.08
CA MET A 286 7.26 -15.61 -6.05
C MET A 286 8.07 -15.14 -4.83
N GLU A 287 9.18 -14.46 -5.10
CA GLU A 287 10.11 -13.95 -4.10
C GLU A 287 9.53 -12.73 -3.38
N LEU A 288 9.89 -12.61 -2.11
CA LEU A 288 9.75 -11.41 -1.29
C LEU A 288 11.17 -10.99 -0.90
N VAL A 289 11.58 -9.80 -1.33
CA VAL A 289 12.98 -9.37 -1.34
C VAL A 289 13.11 -8.04 -0.63
N MET A 290 14.17 -7.90 0.17
CA MET A 290 14.62 -6.64 0.73
C MET A 290 15.84 -6.14 -0.03
N ILE A 291 15.88 -4.84 -0.31
CA ILE A 291 17.03 -4.14 -0.88
C ILE A 291 17.53 -3.13 0.15
N THR A 292 18.83 -3.15 0.40
CA THR A 292 19.54 -2.21 1.28
C THR A 292 20.79 -1.68 0.58
N TYR A 293 21.34 -0.57 1.06
CA TYR A 293 22.64 -0.08 0.61
C TYR A 293 23.75 -0.43 1.61
N ASP A 294 24.86 -1.00 1.13
CA ASP A 294 26.07 -1.24 1.93
C ASP A 294 27.02 -0.05 1.80
N GLN A 295 27.09 0.75 2.87
CA GLN A 295 27.93 1.94 2.96
C GLN A 295 29.42 1.67 2.77
N LYS A 296 29.92 0.51 3.21
CA LYS A 296 31.35 0.16 3.12
C LYS A 296 31.72 -0.26 1.70
N LEU A 297 30.85 -1.03 1.06
CA LEU A 297 31.06 -1.55 -0.29
C LEU A 297 30.52 -0.62 -1.38
N LYS A 298 29.80 0.44 -1.00
CA LYS A 298 29.14 1.41 -1.90
C LYS A 298 28.31 0.74 -2.98
N ARG A 299 27.47 -0.21 -2.56
CA ARG A 299 26.62 -0.98 -3.48
C ARG A 299 25.33 -1.43 -2.82
N TYR A 300 24.31 -1.59 -3.66
CA TYR A 300 23.08 -2.25 -3.29
C TYR A 300 23.29 -3.72 -2.96
N GLN A 301 22.57 -4.20 -1.96
CA GLN A 301 22.51 -5.59 -1.53
C GLN A 301 21.06 -6.05 -1.50
N THR A 302 20.83 -7.27 -1.94
CA THR A 302 19.53 -7.92 -1.92
C THR A 302 19.53 -9.03 -0.87
N SER A 303 18.44 -9.18 -0.15
CA SER A 303 18.20 -10.26 0.82
C SER A 303 16.85 -10.89 0.54
N LEU A 304 16.83 -12.20 0.34
CA LEU A 304 15.59 -12.97 0.19
C LEU A 304 14.91 -13.13 1.56
N ILE A 305 13.71 -12.57 1.71
CA ILE A 305 12.88 -12.71 2.91
C ILE A 305 12.12 -14.04 2.87
N ASP A 306 11.46 -14.31 1.74
CA ASP A 306 10.70 -15.56 1.51
C ASP A 306 10.65 -15.87 0.00
N GLN A 307 10.39 -17.12 -0.34
CA GLN A 307 10.21 -17.60 -1.71
C GLN A 307 8.97 -18.49 -1.79
N GLY A 308 8.22 -18.37 -2.88
CA GLY A 308 6.97 -19.12 -3.04
C GLY A 308 5.75 -18.47 -2.38
N CYS A 309 5.88 -17.25 -1.87
CA CYS A 309 4.87 -16.60 -1.04
C CYS A 309 3.81 -15.83 -1.85
N GLY A 310 4.21 -15.22 -2.98
CA GLY A 310 3.26 -14.64 -3.92
C GLY A 310 2.55 -13.38 -3.40
N SER A 311 3.29 -12.46 -2.78
CA SER A 311 2.74 -11.32 -2.05
C SER A 311 2.08 -10.28 -2.97
N ALA A 312 0.86 -9.85 -2.62
CA ALA A 312 0.14 -8.76 -3.29
C ALA A 312 0.30 -7.42 -2.58
N ASN A 313 0.32 -7.38 -1.25
CA ASN A 313 0.66 -6.18 -0.50
C ASN A 313 1.52 -6.56 0.69
N VAL A 314 2.32 -5.59 1.14
CA VAL A 314 3.17 -5.72 2.32
C VAL A 314 3.06 -4.45 3.16
N LEU A 315 3.25 -4.59 4.46
CA LEU A 315 3.26 -3.49 5.41
C LEU A 315 4.43 -3.67 6.36
N LEU A 316 5.41 -2.77 6.29
CA LEU A 316 6.50 -2.70 7.27
C LEU A 316 6.01 -1.89 8.48
N PHE A 317 6.18 -2.43 9.69
CA PHE A 317 5.78 -1.76 10.92
C PHE A 317 6.70 -2.09 12.09
N MET A 318 6.65 -1.26 13.13
CA MET A 318 7.32 -1.49 14.40
C MET A 318 6.31 -1.95 15.45
N ARG A 319 6.71 -2.92 16.26
CA ARG A 319 5.99 -3.38 17.45
C ARG A 319 7.01 -3.74 18.53
N GLU A 320 6.83 -3.21 19.74
CA GLU A 320 7.69 -3.53 20.91
C GLU A 320 9.20 -3.34 20.62
N GLY A 321 9.56 -2.32 19.83
CA GLY A 321 10.94 -2.03 19.44
C GLY A 321 11.53 -2.97 18.39
N GLN A 322 10.74 -3.88 17.83
CA GLN A 322 11.14 -4.79 16.75
C GLN A 322 10.42 -4.45 15.44
N GLN A 323 11.13 -4.60 14.31
CA GLN A 323 10.54 -4.46 12.97
C GLN A 323 9.89 -5.77 12.53
N TRP A 324 8.70 -5.61 11.95
CA TRP A 324 7.87 -6.67 11.42
C TRP A 324 7.43 -6.31 10.01
N LEU A 325 7.28 -7.32 9.17
CA LEU A 325 6.68 -7.20 7.85
C LEU A 325 5.42 -8.04 7.82
N ALA A 326 4.26 -7.42 7.64
CA ALA A 326 3.06 -8.15 7.27
C ALA A 326 3.01 -8.34 5.75
N SER A 327 2.54 -9.50 5.30
CA SER A 327 2.43 -9.83 3.89
C SER A 327 1.12 -10.54 3.58
N CYS A 328 0.43 -10.01 2.57
CA CYS A 328 -0.72 -10.63 1.93
C CYS A 328 -0.23 -11.57 0.84
N ASN A 329 0.00 -12.84 1.18
CA ASN A 329 0.49 -13.89 0.30
C ASN A 329 -0.66 -14.41 -0.59
N HIS A 330 -1.06 -13.57 -1.54
CA HIS A 330 -2.23 -13.75 -2.39
C HIS A 330 -2.23 -15.08 -3.15
N THR A 331 -1.11 -15.41 -3.81
CA THR A 331 -1.06 -16.58 -4.70
C THR A 331 -1.25 -17.90 -3.95
N ILE A 332 -0.83 -17.96 -2.68
CA ILE A 332 -0.94 -19.16 -1.84
C ILE A 332 -2.06 -19.07 -0.79
N ASN A 333 -2.86 -18.00 -0.83
CA ASN A 333 -3.99 -17.76 0.07
C ASN A 333 -3.59 -17.66 1.55
N GLU A 334 -2.61 -16.81 1.88
CA GLU A 334 -2.01 -16.78 3.21
C GLU A 334 -1.89 -15.34 3.75
N ALA A 335 -2.23 -15.14 5.02
CA ALA A 335 -1.84 -13.97 5.79
C ALA A 335 -0.61 -14.35 6.62
N ALA A 336 0.48 -13.61 6.45
CA ALA A 336 1.74 -13.92 7.14
C ALA A 336 2.39 -12.66 7.71
N VAL A 337 3.19 -12.87 8.76
CA VAL A 337 4.09 -11.86 9.31
C VAL A 337 5.51 -12.41 9.37
N TYR A 338 6.49 -11.53 9.21
CA TYR A 338 7.91 -11.84 9.34
C TYR A 338 8.51 -10.96 10.42
N ARG A 339 9.18 -11.59 11.38
CA ARG A 339 10.07 -10.89 12.31
C ARG A 339 11.39 -10.62 11.58
N LEU A 340 11.78 -9.35 11.51
CA LEU A 340 13.02 -8.93 10.87
C LEU A 340 14.07 -8.72 11.96
N SER A 341 15.18 -9.46 11.92
CA SER A 341 16.26 -9.30 12.89
C SER A 341 17.65 -9.44 12.25
N MET A 342 18.69 -9.07 12.99
CA MET A 342 20.07 -9.34 12.56
C MET A 342 20.47 -10.70 13.08
N GLU A 343 21.29 -11.43 12.32
CA GLU A 343 22.02 -12.54 12.91
C GLU A 343 23.00 -11.93 13.91
N GLU A 344 22.91 -12.35 15.18
CA GLU A 344 23.99 -12.09 16.12
C GLU A 344 25.24 -12.78 15.57
N THR A 345 26.23 -11.99 15.17
CA THR A 345 27.55 -12.50 14.85
C THR A 345 28.10 -13.03 16.16
N LYS A 346 28.12 -14.36 16.31
CA LYS A 346 28.78 -15.04 17.42
C LYS A 346 30.29 -14.92 17.32
#